data_AF-A0AAD3U045-F1
#
_entry.id   AF-A0AAD3U045-F1
#
_cell.length_a   1.000
_cell.length_b   1.000
_cell.length_c   1.000
_cell.angle_alpha   90.00
_cell.angle_beta   90.00
_cell.angle_gamma   90.00
#
_symmetry.space_group_name_H-M   'P 1'
#
loop_
_entity.id
_entity.type
_entity.pdbx_description
1 polymer ?
#
loop_
_entity_poly.entity_id
_entity_poly.type
_entity_poly.pdbx_seq_one_letter_code
_entity_poly.pdbx_strand_id
1 'polypeptide(L)'
;MSDVPAHNVLALIQSVRLTPPRLILSPPTQPRRASVALIIRMKPAPELVFEGAVPDGYAGPVVPQEEFGVGMQFDDFLRLDWVNHPDTVPELLFIRRAPAGTGGSRWSSHIAFPGGRQEPSDDSAVYTALRETWEEIGIDLAESNFVQVGRLDEREITTSLGKRLLMILSPFVFLQTSPFSPTPELQSSEVSTVHWIPMSSLTPPFDPGQWAYIDIDISTRLSPRNQLVRWALRGLVGQMQFGCILLPDEPDYVAEGFDLSMEFEEPPEGGSGTWFDAKSGKRLLRLWGLSLGMSLDLVAHCPNQENNSRLVTPGSPTTSRFRSDSSGSSPTRSTIFGPRTPVTVNSTFDQQWFASDSGTPGARTTTAMADSLLKPKRKPSVQIIEKRRRGVGPGVTAVFPRFSYPDVNFWIWVFGRRYRRVVRSWEESVHGPDRAADRRTNWSGAALSTFYQAVRHALVVAIIIRGLAALGGIAGLTYWILRTVKVGGEL
;
A
#
# COMPACT_ATOMS: atom_id res chain seq x y z
N MET A 1 -10.93 -16.52 21.14
CA MET A 1 -11.19 -17.29 19.91
C MET A 1 -10.42 -16.57 18.84
N SER A 2 -9.38 -17.20 18.27
CA SER A 2 -8.72 -16.68 17.08
C SER A 2 -9.78 -16.51 16.01
N ASP A 3 -9.91 -15.31 15.44
CA ASP A 3 -10.84 -15.10 14.34
C ASP A 3 -10.45 -16.04 13.19
N VAL A 4 -11.45 -16.73 12.65
CA VAL A 4 -11.25 -17.70 11.58
C VAL A 4 -10.59 -16.98 10.39
N PRO A 5 -9.47 -17.48 9.84
CA PRO A 5 -8.72 -16.80 8.78
C PRO A 5 -9.57 -16.39 7.57
N ALA A 6 -10.58 -17.20 7.22
CA ALA A 6 -11.56 -16.92 6.18
C ALA A 6 -12.42 -15.67 6.44
N HIS A 7 -12.70 -15.32 7.71
CA HIS A 7 -13.55 -14.18 8.05
C HIS A 7 -12.91 -12.86 7.64
N ASN A 8 -11.59 -12.72 7.83
CA ASN A 8 -10.85 -11.52 7.47
C ASN A 8 -10.79 -11.34 5.95
N VAL A 9 -10.62 -12.45 5.21
CA VAL A 9 -10.60 -12.47 3.75
C VAL A 9 -11.99 -12.19 3.17
N LEU A 10 -13.04 -12.75 3.77
CA LEU A 10 -14.43 -12.47 3.38
C LEU A 10 -14.77 -10.99 3.53
N ALA A 11 -14.49 -10.41 4.69
CA ALA A 11 -14.73 -9.00 4.95
C ALA A 11 -13.92 -8.10 3.99
N LEU A 12 -12.68 -8.48 3.67
CA LEU A 12 -11.87 -7.81 2.66
C LEU A 12 -12.53 -7.87 1.28
N ILE A 13 -12.92 -9.06 0.81
CA ILE A 13 -13.53 -9.26 -0.51
C ILE A 13 -14.82 -8.45 -0.63
N GLN A 14 -15.69 -8.52 0.37
CA GLN A 14 -16.92 -7.75 0.42
C GLN A 14 -16.63 -6.24 0.41
N SER A 15 -15.63 -5.80 1.18
CA SER A 15 -15.23 -4.39 1.24
C SER A 15 -14.67 -3.88 -0.10
N VAL A 16 -13.84 -4.66 -0.78
CA VAL A 16 -13.30 -4.33 -2.11
C VAL A 16 -14.43 -4.26 -3.14
N ARG A 17 -15.38 -5.21 -3.14
CA ARG A 17 -16.51 -5.22 -4.10
C ARG A 17 -17.50 -4.07 -3.89
N LEU A 18 -17.74 -3.68 -2.64
CA LEU A 18 -18.68 -2.60 -2.30
C LEU A 18 -18.06 -1.20 -2.45
N THR A 19 -16.74 -1.10 -2.55
CA THR A 19 -16.03 0.17 -2.66
C THR A 19 -15.76 0.48 -4.13
N PRO A 20 -16.45 1.49 -4.73
CA PRO A 20 -16.17 1.85 -6.11
C PRO A 20 -14.74 2.40 -6.23
N PRO A 21 -13.90 1.82 -7.10
CA PRO A 21 -12.51 2.24 -7.23
C PRO A 21 -12.42 3.61 -7.89
N ARG A 22 -11.48 4.43 -7.43
CA ARG A 22 -11.16 5.70 -8.07
C ARG A 22 -10.42 5.45 -9.37
N LEU A 23 -11.08 5.77 -10.47
CA LEU A 23 -10.48 5.77 -11.81
C LEU A 23 -9.84 7.12 -12.11
N ILE A 24 -8.65 7.09 -12.69
CA ILE A 24 -7.90 8.27 -13.12
C ILE A 24 -7.84 8.24 -14.64
N LEU A 25 -8.45 9.23 -15.29
CA LEU A 25 -8.37 9.36 -16.73
C LEU A 25 -6.95 9.73 -17.14
N SER A 26 -6.37 8.97 -18.07
CA SER A 26 -5.09 9.33 -18.68
C SER A 26 -5.26 10.64 -19.45
N PRO A 27 -4.44 11.67 -19.18
CA PRO A 27 -4.47 12.89 -19.97
C PRO A 27 -4.06 12.60 -21.41
N PRO A 28 -4.56 13.34 -22.42
CA PRO A 28 -4.19 13.11 -23.83
C PRO A 28 -2.69 13.17 -24.09
N THR A 29 -1.96 13.95 -23.28
CA THR A 29 -0.50 14.10 -23.35
C THR A 29 0.28 12.92 -22.78
N GLN A 30 -0.38 12.04 -22.00
CA GLN A 30 0.24 10.85 -21.41
C GLN A 30 -0.80 9.72 -21.28
N PRO A 31 -1.10 9.00 -22.38
CA PRO A 31 -2.11 7.95 -22.39
C PRO A 31 -1.67 6.66 -21.68
N ARG A 32 -0.37 6.52 -21.38
CA ARG A 32 0.25 5.28 -20.90
C ARG A 32 -0.41 4.74 -19.62
N ARG A 33 -0.69 3.44 -19.63
CA ARG A 33 -1.22 2.68 -18.49
C ARG A 33 -0.39 1.44 -18.20
N ALA A 34 -0.55 0.91 -17.01
CA ALA A 34 0.01 -0.34 -16.53
C ALA A 34 -0.99 -1.01 -15.59
N SER A 35 -0.94 -2.33 -15.49
CA SER A 35 -1.79 -3.10 -14.59
C SER A 35 -0.99 -4.13 -13.82
N VAL A 36 -1.43 -4.45 -12.60
CA VAL A 36 -0.82 -5.49 -11.76
C VAL A 36 -1.89 -6.37 -11.14
N ALA A 37 -1.54 -7.63 -10.89
CA ALA A 37 -2.41 -8.61 -10.23
C ALA A 37 -1.96 -8.86 -8.78
N LEU A 38 -2.85 -8.55 -7.83
CA LEU A 38 -2.74 -8.91 -6.43
C LEU A 38 -3.49 -10.23 -6.25
N ILE A 39 -2.74 -11.34 -6.13
CA ILE A 39 -3.31 -12.69 -6.10
C ILE A 39 -3.29 -13.20 -4.67
N ILE A 40 -4.48 -13.48 -4.13
CA ILE A 40 -4.69 -14.04 -2.79
C ILE A 40 -4.92 -15.54 -2.93
N ARG A 41 -4.32 -16.35 -2.05
CA ARG A 41 -4.69 -17.77 -1.87
C ARG A 41 -4.99 -18.08 -0.42
N MET A 42 -5.77 -19.14 -0.22
CA MET A 42 -5.92 -19.78 1.09
C MET A 42 -4.98 -20.99 1.12
N LYS A 43 -3.85 -20.88 1.84
CA LYS A 43 -2.93 -22.00 2.03
C LYS A 43 -3.58 -23.01 2.99
N PRO A 44 -3.89 -24.24 2.53
CA PRO A 44 -4.53 -25.22 3.38
C PRO A 44 -3.70 -25.57 4.61
N ALA A 45 -4.37 -25.94 5.69
CA ALA A 45 -3.72 -26.47 6.87
C ALA A 45 -2.92 -27.75 6.53
N PRO A 46 -1.68 -27.91 7.04
CA PRO A 46 -0.79 -29.02 6.67
C PRO A 46 -1.34 -30.43 6.88
N GLU A 47 -2.28 -30.59 7.81
CA GLU A 47 -2.94 -31.86 8.16
C GLU A 47 -4.08 -32.24 7.22
N LEU A 48 -4.57 -31.31 6.40
CA LEU A 48 -5.65 -31.58 5.46
C LEU A 48 -5.11 -32.29 4.23
N VAL A 49 -5.75 -33.41 3.88
CA VAL A 49 -5.43 -34.19 2.69
C VAL A 49 -6.53 -34.00 1.66
N PHE A 50 -6.14 -33.71 0.43
CA PHE A 50 -7.05 -33.44 -0.69
C PHE A 50 -6.99 -34.57 -1.71
N GLU A 51 -8.11 -34.82 -2.37
CA GLU A 51 -8.18 -35.79 -3.47
C GLU A 51 -7.15 -35.46 -4.56
N GLY A 52 -6.48 -36.49 -5.08
CA GLY A 52 -5.37 -36.33 -6.03
C GLY A 52 -4.00 -36.02 -5.41
N ALA A 53 -3.93 -35.74 -4.10
CA ALA A 53 -2.67 -35.53 -3.36
C ALA A 53 -2.63 -36.35 -2.05
N VAL A 54 -3.12 -37.59 -2.09
CA VAL A 54 -3.19 -38.48 -0.93
C VAL A 54 -1.82 -39.12 -0.66
N PRO A 55 -1.22 -38.95 0.54
CA PRO A 55 0.04 -39.62 0.87
C PRO A 55 -0.10 -41.14 0.93
N ASP A 56 0.95 -41.87 0.55
CA ASP A 56 0.97 -43.34 0.60
C ASP A 56 0.65 -43.86 2.01
N GLY A 57 -0.35 -44.74 2.11
CA GLY A 57 -0.78 -45.33 3.38
C GLY A 57 -1.62 -44.42 4.28
N TYR A 58 -2.03 -43.24 3.82
CA TYR A 58 -2.96 -42.39 4.54
C TYR A 58 -4.37 -43.00 4.57
N ALA A 59 -4.95 -43.11 5.76
CA ALA A 59 -6.29 -43.67 6.00
C ALA A 59 -7.26 -42.69 6.68
N GLY A 60 -6.88 -41.41 6.75
CA GLY A 60 -7.71 -40.36 7.34
C GLY A 60 -8.74 -39.78 6.36
N PRO A 61 -9.49 -38.74 6.77
CA PRO A 61 -10.42 -38.05 5.89
C PRO A 61 -9.68 -37.36 4.74
N VAL A 62 -10.27 -37.43 3.55
CA VAL A 62 -9.78 -36.77 2.32
C VAL A 62 -10.85 -35.80 1.86
N VAL A 63 -10.48 -34.56 1.59
CA VAL A 63 -11.36 -33.54 1.03
C VAL A 63 -11.61 -33.86 -0.45
N PRO A 64 -12.85 -34.10 -0.89
CA PRO A 64 -13.16 -34.46 -2.27
C PRO A 64 -13.02 -33.25 -3.20
N GLN A 65 -12.81 -33.49 -4.49
CA GLN A 65 -12.59 -32.43 -5.49
C GLN A 65 -13.76 -31.43 -5.60
N GLU A 66 -14.98 -31.88 -5.36
CA GLU A 66 -16.20 -31.04 -5.30
C GLU A 66 -16.18 -30.00 -4.17
N GLU A 67 -15.39 -30.23 -3.12
CA GLU A 67 -15.24 -29.33 -1.97
C GLU A 67 -14.01 -28.42 -2.10
N PHE A 68 -13.33 -28.41 -3.25
CA PHE A 68 -12.16 -27.54 -3.45
C PHE A 68 -12.55 -26.07 -3.52
N GLY A 69 -13.64 -25.74 -4.22
CA GLY A 69 -14.09 -24.35 -4.41
C GLY A 69 -13.98 -23.81 -5.82
N VAL A 70 -13.49 -24.61 -6.77
CA VAL A 70 -13.37 -24.25 -8.18
C VAL A 70 -14.75 -23.94 -8.77
N GLY A 71 -14.90 -22.78 -9.41
CA GLY A 71 -16.18 -22.33 -9.99
C GLY A 71 -17.26 -21.89 -8.99
N MET A 72 -16.98 -21.90 -7.67
CA MET A 72 -17.92 -21.41 -6.66
C MET A 72 -17.94 -19.88 -6.59
N GLN A 73 -19.06 -19.32 -6.13
CA GLN A 73 -19.12 -17.91 -5.75
C GLN A 73 -18.34 -17.68 -4.44
N PHE A 74 -17.88 -16.44 -4.22
CA PHE A 74 -17.07 -16.07 -3.06
C PHE A 74 -17.68 -16.50 -1.73
N ASP A 75 -18.98 -16.23 -1.53
CA ASP A 75 -19.65 -16.54 -0.26
C ASP A 75 -19.73 -18.05 0.02
N ASP A 76 -19.77 -18.88 -1.02
CA ASP A 76 -19.81 -20.34 -0.88
C ASP A 76 -18.41 -20.91 -0.70
N PHE A 77 -17.44 -20.44 -1.48
CA PHE A 77 -16.02 -20.77 -1.30
C PHE A 77 -15.56 -20.48 0.14
N LEU A 78 -15.91 -19.31 0.67
CA LEU A 78 -15.51 -18.89 2.01
C LEU A 78 -16.28 -19.59 3.14
N ARG A 79 -17.25 -20.45 2.83
CA ARG A 79 -17.93 -21.32 3.79
C ARG A 79 -17.36 -22.74 3.83
N LEU A 80 -16.48 -23.10 2.89
CA LEU A 80 -15.86 -24.43 2.87
C LEU A 80 -15.08 -24.69 4.17
N ASP A 81 -15.16 -25.93 4.64
CA ASP A 81 -14.58 -26.32 5.94
C ASP A 81 -13.05 -26.16 5.94
N TRP A 82 -12.38 -26.55 4.85
CA TRP A 82 -10.93 -26.43 4.72
C TRP A 82 -10.48 -24.96 4.67
N VAL A 83 -11.28 -24.08 4.05
CA VAL A 83 -11.01 -22.63 4.00
C VAL A 83 -11.15 -22.00 5.38
N ASN A 84 -12.09 -22.49 6.20
CA ASN A 84 -12.34 -22.05 7.57
C ASN A 84 -11.52 -22.79 8.63
N HIS A 85 -10.62 -23.69 8.23
CA HIS A 85 -9.75 -24.39 9.17
C HIS A 85 -8.88 -23.38 9.95
N PRO A 86 -8.70 -23.53 11.27
CA PRO A 86 -7.94 -22.57 12.10
C PRO A 86 -6.50 -22.34 11.63
N ASP A 87 -5.88 -23.37 11.06
CA ASP A 87 -4.50 -23.32 10.55
C ASP A 87 -4.38 -23.03 9.04
N THR A 88 -5.50 -22.75 8.36
CA THR A 88 -5.47 -22.27 6.97
C THR A 88 -5.01 -20.81 6.94
N VAL A 89 -4.00 -20.49 6.12
CA VAL A 89 -3.35 -19.18 6.14
C VAL A 89 -3.63 -18.41 4.85
N PRO A 90 -4.19 -17.18 4.91
CA PRO A 90 -4.32 -16.34 3.74
C PRO A 90 -2.95 -15.74 3.37
N GLU A 91 -2.56 -15.91 2.12
CA GLU A 91 -1.28 -15.46 1.58
C GLU A 91 -1.49 -14.57 0.34
N LEU A 92 -0.55 -13.64 0.14
CA LEU A 92 -0.51 -12.73 -1.00
C LEU A 92 0.75 -13.00 -1.83
N LEU A 93 0.59 -13.17 -3.14
CA LEU A 93 1.70 -13.44 -4.05
C LEU A 93 2.53 -12.17 -4.33
N PHE A 94 3.84 -12.32 -4.27
CA PHE A 94 4.82 -11.35 -4.76
C PHE A 94 5.83 -12.02 -5.68
N ILE A 95 6.35 -11.24 -6.61
CA ILE A 95 7.49 -11.59 -7.45
C ILE A 95 8.71 -10.76 -7.05
N ARG A 96 9.89 -11.36 -7.18
CA ARG A 96 11.15 -10.64 -7.18
C ARG A 96 11.59 -10.45 -8.62
N ARG A 97 11.71 -9.20 -9.05
CA ARG A 97 12.14 -8.87 -10.42
C ARG A 97 13.57 -9.34 -10.66
N ALA A 98 13.86 -9.82 -11.87
CA ALA A 98 15.19 -10.18 -12.29
C ALA A 98 16.19 -9.03 -12.12
N PRO A 99 17.46 -9.32 -11.78
CA PRO A 99 18.50 -8.31 -11.78
C PRO A 99 18.58 -7.66 -13.16
N ALA A 100 18.72 -6.33 -13.19
CA ALA A 100 19.02 -5.67 -14.44
C ALA A 100 20.33 -6.23 -15.01
N GLY A 101 20.29 -6.79 -16.23
CA GLY A 101 21.51 -7.00 -17.02
C GLY A 101 22.21 -5.68 -17.33
N THR A 102 23.21 -5.70 -18.22
CA THR A 102 24.01 -4.53 -18.67
C THR A 102 23.21 -3.34 -19.22
N GLY A 103 21.88 -3.46 -19.36
CA GLY A 103 20.94 -2.41 -19.80
C GLY A 103 20.22 -1.60 -18.70
N GLY A 104 20.45 -1.83 -17.41
CA GLY A 104 20.05 -0.89 -16.34
C GLY A 104 18.54 -0.68 -16.14
N SER A 105 17.79 -1.73 -15.81
CA SER A 105 16.45 -1.58 -15.22
C SER A 105 16.55 -0.89 -13.85
N ARG A 106 15.73 0.16 -13.65
CA ARG A 106 15.69 0.99 -12.43
C ARG A 106 15.08 0.28 -11.20
N TRP A 107 14.62 -0.96 -11.37
CA TRP A 107 13.89 -1.73 -10.35
C TRP A 107 14.46 -3.14 -10.19
N SER A 108 15.77 -3.28 -10.42
CA SER A 108 16.52 -4.53 -10.25
C SER A 108 16.24 -5.16 -8.89
N SER A 109 15.86 -6.45 -8.86
CA SER A 109 15.57 -7.18 -7.62
C SER A 109 14.44 -6.62 -6.74
N HIS A 110 13.60 -5.69 -7.22
CA HIS A 110 12.48 -5.18 -6.42
C HIS A 110 11.40 -6.24 -6.20
N ILE A 111 10.75 -6.19 -5.03
CA ILE A 111 9.55 -6.96 -4.73
C ILE A 111 8.33 -6.23 -5.30
N ALA A 112 7.58 -6.95 -6.14
CA ALA A 112 6.47 -6.42 -6.90
C ALA A 112 5.31 -7.42 -6.97
N PHE A 113 4.17 -6.94 -7.45
CA PHE A 113 3.13 -7.81 -7.97
C PHE A 113 3.41 -8.13 -9.44
N PRO A 114 2.99 -9.30 -9.95
CA PRO A 114 3.06 -9.57 -11.37
C PRO A 114 2.25 -8.53 -12.15
N GLY A 115 2.79 -8.09 -13.28
CA GLY A 115 2.15 -7.06 -14.10
C GLY A 115 3.12 -6.13 -14.81
N GLY A 116 2.58 -5.43 -15.81
CA GLY A 116 3.36 -4.55 -16.65
C GLY A 116 2.50 -3.56 -17.41
N ARG A 117 2.94 -3.21 -18.62
CA ARG A 117 2.43 -2.05 -19.34
C ARG A 117 1.30 -2.46 -20.27
N GLN A 118 0.28 -1.63 -20.35
CA GLN A 118 -0.79 -1.86 -21.30
C GLN A 118 -0.26 -1.77 -22.74
N GLU A 119 -0.53 -2.80 -23.53
CA GLU A 119 -0.26 -2.87 -24.95
C GLU A 119 -1.46 -2.40 -25.78
N PRO A 120 -1.26 -1.94 -27.03
CA PRO A 120 -2.36 -1.55 -27.91
C PRO A 120 -3.35 -2.69 -28.23
N SER A 121 -2.90 -3.94 -28.11
CA SER A 121 -3.67 -5.18 -28.27
C SER A 121 -4.51 -5.54 -27.05
N ASP A 122 -4.28 -4.93 -25.88
CA ASP A 122 -5.01 -5.25 -24.67
C ASP A 122 -6.41 -4.61 -24.70
N ASP A 123 -7.45 -5.44 -24.75
CA ASP A 123 -8.85 -5.01 -24.80
C ASP A 123 -9.26 -4.18 -23.57
N SER A 124 -8.60 -4.41 -22.43
CA SER A 124 -8.90 -3.72 -21.17
C SER A 124 -7.70 -3.75 -20.22
N ALA A 125 -7.74 -2.91 -19.19
CA ALA A 125 -6.71 -2.89 -18.15
C ALA A 125 -6.64 -4.22 -17.36
N VAL A 126 -7.74 -4.95 -17.19
CA VAL A 126 -7.70 -6.28 -16.55
C VAL A 126 -7.01 -7.29 -17.47
N TYR A 127 -7.24 -7.22 -18.79
CA TYR A 127 -6.57 -8.08 -19.75
C TYR A 127 -5.05 -7.90 -19.71
N THR A 128 -4.57 -6.67 -19.55
CA THR A 128 -3.14 -6.41 -19.28
C THR A 128 -2.63 -7.17 -18.05
N ALA A 129 -3.39 -7.19 -16.94
CA ALA A 129 -2.97 -7.91 -15.74
C ALA A 129 -2.95 -9.44 -15.96
N LEU A 130 -3.93 -9.98 -16.70
CA LEU A 130 -3.98 -11.40 -17.06
C LEU A 130 -2.76 -11.78 -17.93
N ARG A 131 -2.56 -11.05 -19.03
CA ARG A 131 -1.45 -11.28 -19.98
C ARG A 131 -0.10 -11.23 -19.28
N GLU A 132 0.17 -10.16 -18.54
CA GLU A 132 1.46 -9.96 -17.88
C GLU A 132 1.70 -11.01 -16.78
N THR A 133 0.66 -11.46 -16.07
CA THR A 133 0.80 -12.54 -15.08
C THR A 133 1.15 -13.87 -15.77
N TRP A 134 0.51 -14.16 -16.90
CA TRP A 134 0.82 -15.34 -17.68
C TRP A 134 2.22 -15.27 -18.30
N GLU A 135 2.64 -14.14 -18.85
CA GLU A 135 3.97 -13.94 -19.43
C GLU A 135 5.09 -14.03 -18.36
N GLU A 136 4.92 -13.34 -17.23
CA GLU A 136 5.99 -13.25 -16.21
C GLU A 136 6.14 -14.55 -15.39
N ILE A 137 5.03 -15.21 -15.04
CA ILE A 137 5.02 -16.35 -14.10
C ILE A 137 4.21 -17.57 -14.56
N GLY A 138 3.66 -17.59 -15.77
CA GLY A 138 2.97 -18.76 -16.33
C GLY A 138 1.61 -19.07 -15.69
N ILE A 139 1.10 -18.22 -14.79
CA ILE A 139 -0.20 -18.44 -14.14
C ILE A 139 -1.30 -17.79 -14.99
N ASP A 140 -2.20 -18.60 -15.53
CA ASP A 140 -3.40 -18.12 -16.22
C ASP A 140 -4.52 -17.81 -15.23
N LEU A 141 -4.72 -16.52 -14.97
CA LEU A 141 -5.77 -16.00 -14.09
C LEU A 141 -7.18 -16.09 -14.72
N ALA A 142 -7.31 -16.50 -15.98
CA ALA A 142 -8.60 -16.76 -16.63
C ALA A 142 -9.13 -18.18 -16.38
N GLU A 143 -8.32 -19.08 -15.81
CA GLU A 143 -8.76 -20.42 -15.41
C GLU A 143 -9.80 -20.40 -14.29
N SER A 144 -10.61 -21.46 -14.19
CA SER A 144 -11.67 -21.59 -13.17
C SER A 144 -11.16 -21.65 -11.73
N ASN A 145 -9.85 -21.81 -11.54
CA ASN A 145 -9.17 -21.82 -10.25
C ASN A 145 -9.03 -20.41 -9.66
N PHE A 146 -9.26 -19.37 -10.46
CA PHE A 146 -9.15 -17.98 -10.05
C PHE A 146 -10.45 -17.23 -10.29
N VAL A 147 -10.76 -16.31 -9.38
CA VAL A 147 -11.89 -15.41 -9.52
C VAL A 147 -11.42 -13.98 -9.28
N GLN A 148 -11.75 -13.09 -10.21
CA GLN A 148 -11.49 -11.66 -10.03
C GLN A 148 -12.40 -11.09 -8.93
N VAL A 149 -11.80 -10.62 -7.85
CA VAL A 149 -12.50 -9.99 -6.72
C VAL A 149 -12.94 -8.56 -7.08
N GLY A 150 -12.03 -7.80 -7.70
CA GLY A 150 -12.26 -6.39 -7.99
C GLY A 150 -10.96 -5.67 -8.36
N ARG A 151 -10.91 -4.37 -8.12
CA ARG A 151 -9.71 -3.54 -8.31
C ARG A 151 -9.59 -2.51 -7.19
N LEU A 152 -8.36 -2.15 -6.84
CA LEU A 152 -8.10 -1.04 -5.91
C LEU A 152 -8.03 0.29 -6.68
N ASP A 153 -7.85 1.39 -5.96
CA ASP A 153 -7.74 2.72 -6.55
C ASP A 153 -6.56 2.83 -7.53
N GLU A 154 -6.82 3.46 -8.68
CA GLU A 154 -5.77 3.75 -9.66
C GLU A 154 -4.76 4.76 -9.11
N ARG A 155 -3.51 4.65 -9.55
CA ARG A 155 -2.39 5.45 -9.05
C ARG A 155 -1.66 6.15 -10.17
N GLU A 156 -1.42 7.44 -9.98
CA GLU A 156 -0.50 8.19 -10.84
C GLU A 156 0.93 7.75 -10.54
N ILE A 157 1.59 7.18 -11.54
CA ILE A 157 3.02 6.91 -11.47
C ILE A 157 3.73 8.12 -12.05
N THR A 158 4.47 8.83 -11.20
CA THR A 158 5.19 10.04 -11.59
C THR A 158 6.70 9.84 -11.58
N THR A 159 7.43 10.73 -12.25
CA THR A 159 8.88 10.86 -12.04
C THR A 159 9.20 11.11 -10.57
N SER A 160 10.47 10.93 -10.20
CA SER A 160 11.01 11.37 -8.90
C SER A 160 10.45 12.74 -8.50
N LEU A 161 9.87 12.81 -7.30
CA LEU A 161 9.26 14.02 -6.71
C LEU A 161 7.98 14.54 -7.38
N GLY A 162 7.23 13.73 -8.13
CA GLY A 162 5.87 14.09 -8.56
C GLY A 162 5.81 15.13 -9.68
N LYS A 163 6.91 15.39 -10.41
CA LYS A 163 6.97 16.48 -11.40
C LYS A 163 6.21 16.18 -12.70
N ARG A 164 6.33 14.95 -13.22
CA ARG A 164 5.74 14.54 -14.49
C ARG A 164 5.05 13.20 -14.35
N LEU A 165 3.81 13.10 -14.85
CA LEU A 165 3.09 11.84 -14.98
C LEU A 165 3.80 10.93 -16.00
N LEU A 166 4.06 9.69 -15.60
CA LEU A 166 4.66 8.64 -16.44
C LEU A 166 3.60 7.65 -16.94
N MET A 167 2.66 7.25 -16.10
CA MET A 167 1.55 6.37 -16.45
C MET A 167 0.52 6.32 -15.32
N ILE A 168 -0.63 5.73 -15.59
CA ILE A 168 -1.60 5.32 -14.56
C ILE A 168 -1.44 3.82 -14.31
N LEU A 169 -1.36 3.42 -13.04
CA LEU A 169 -1.30 2.03 -12.61
C LEU A 169 -2.66 1.58 -12.08
N SER A 170 -3.17 0.46 -12.59
CA SER A 170 -4.45 -0.14 -12.23
C SER A 170 -4.24 -1.49 -11.52
N PRO A 171 -4.41 -1.56 -10.19
CA PRO A 171 -4.26 -2.80 -9.42
C PRO A 171 -5.54 -3.64 -9.39
N PHE A 172 -5.47 -4.89 -9.82
CA PHE A 172 -6.58 -5.85 -9.82
C PHE A 172 -6.37 -6.91 -8.74
N VAL A 173 -7.45 -7.34 -8.08
CA VAL A 173 -7.40 -8.33 -7.00
C VAL A 173 -8.04 -9.63 -7.49
N PHE A 174 -7.32 -10.74 -7.32
CA PHE A 174 -7.74 -12.08 -7.68
C PHE A 174 -7.68 -12.99 -6.45
N LEU A 175 -8.58 -13.98 -6.41
CA LEU A 175 -8.60 -15.02 -5.39
C LEU A 175 -8.45 -16.39 -6.07
N GLN A 176 -7.49 -17.17 -5.59
CA GLN A 176 -7.40 -18.60 -5.91
C GLN A 176 -8.45 -19.35 -5.08
N THR A 177 -9.34 -20.08 -5.74
CA THR A 177 -10.41 -20.88 -5.12
C THR A 177 -10.13 -22.38 -5.11
N SER A 178 -8.92 -22.78 -5.51
CA SER A 178 -8.41 -24.15 -5.41
C SER A 178 -7.43 -24.28 -4.23
N PRO A 179 -7.37 -25.42 -3.52
CA PRO A 179 -6.34 -25.69 -2.52
C PRO A 179 -4.94 -25.86 -3.13
N PHE A 180 -4.86 -26.10 -4.45
CA PHE A 180 -3.61 -26.27 -5.17
C PHE A 180 -3.29 -25.04 -6.03
N SER A 181 -2.12 -24.45 -5.81
CA SER A 181 -1.59 -23.43 -6.70
C SER A 181 -1.01 -24.08 -7.96
N PRO A 182 -1.30 -23.56 -9.16
CA PRO A 182 -0.61 -23.98 -10.38
C PRO A 182 0.90 -23.81 -10.24
N THR A 183 1.69 -24.74 -10.78
CA THR A 183 3.14 -24.60 -10.84
C THR A 183 3.48 -23.45 -11.80
N PRO A 184 4.13 -22.38 -11.33
CA PRO A 184 4.44 -21.23 -12.18
C PRO A 184 5.59 -21.55 -13.15
N GLU A 185 5.48 -21.06 -14.38
CA GLU A 185 6.53 -21.09 -15.40
C GLU A 185 7.18 -19.70 -15.47
N LEU A 186 8.31 -19.53 -14.78
CA LEU A 186 8.92 -18.21 -14.58
C LEU A 186 9.73 -17.75 -15.79
N GLN A 187 9.44 -16.56 -16.30
CA GLN A 187 10.28 -15.90 -17.28
C GLN A 187 11.54 -15.34 -16.58
N SER A 188 12.64 -16.09 -16.61
CA SER A 188 13.88 -15.78 -15.88
C SER A 188 14.51 -14.43 -16.20
N SER A 189 14.22 -13.85 -17.37
CA SER A 189 14.65 -12.49 -17.74
C SER A 189 13.93 -11.38 -16.99
N GLU A 190 12.76 -11.67 -16.40
CA GLU A 190 11.88 -10.68 -15.77
C GLU A 190 11.64 -10.98 -14.29
N VAL A 191 11.56 -12.26 -13.92
CA VAL A 191 11.28 -12.75 -12.57
C VAL A 191 12.38 -13.70 -12.12
N SER A 192 12.90 -13.49 -10.91
CA SER A 192 13.87 -14.38 -10.28
C SER A 192 13.22 -15.39 -9.34
N THR A 193 12.27 -14.93 -8.52
CA THR A 193 11.63 -15.76 -7.50
C THR A 193 10.18 -15.32 -7.25
N VAL A 194 9.35 -16.27 -6.81
CA VAL A 194 7.96 -16.05 -6.38
C VAL A 194 7.84 -16.36 -4.90
N HIS A 195 7.08 -15.55 -4.17
CA HIS A 195 6.89 -15.65 -2.73
C HIS A 195 5.42 -15.49 -2.37
N TRP A 196 4.89 -16.43 -1.62
CA TRP A 196 3.59 -16.33 -0.98
C TRP A 196 3.77 -15.86 0.46
N ILE A 197 3.32 -14.63 0.72
CA ILE A 197 3.55 -13.97 2.00
C ILE A 197 2.26 -13.99 2.82
N PRO A 198 2.28 -14.50 4.07
CA PRO A 198 1.12 -14.44 4.95
C PRO A 198 0.61 -13.01 5.11
N MET A 199 -0.70 -12.80 4.94
CA MET A 199 -1.30 -11.47 5.06
C MET A 199 -1.13 -10.87 6.46
N SER A 200 -1.00 -11.71 7.49
CA SER A 200 -0.67 -11.30 8.86
C SER A 200 0.66 -10.53 8.94
N SER A 201 1.65 -10.90 8.12
CA SER A 201 2.95 -10.21 8.06
C SER A 201 2.88 -8.83 7.38
N LEU A 202 1.77 -8.53 6.71
CA LEU A 202 1.51 -7.27 6.01
C LEU A 202 0.55 -6.35 6.78
N THR A 203 0.03 -6.81 7.92
CA THR A 203 -0.99 -6.12 8.71
C THR A 203 -0.35 -5.33 9.85
N PRO A 204 -0.57 -4.00 9.94
CA PRO A 204 -0.12 -3.20 11.09
C PRO A 204 -0.83 -3.61 12.40
N PRO A 205 -0.20 -3.43 13.57
CA PRO A 205 1.11 -2.80 13.78
C PRO A 205 2.28 -3.76 13.48
N PHE A 206 3.36 -3.22 12.90
CA PHE A 206 4.58 -3.99 12.62
C PHE A 206 5.52 -4.06 13.82
N ASP A 207 6.14 -5.22 14.02
CA ASP A 207 7.20 -5.37 15.02
C ASP A 207 8.43 -4.52 14.65
N PRO A 208 9.18 -3.99 15.63
CA PRO A 208 10.39 -3.21 15.36
C PRO A 208 11.44 -3.95 14.53
N GLY A 209 11.46 -5.29 14.58
CA GLY A 209 12.36 -6.12 13.78
C GLY A 209 11.86 -6.39 12.35
N GLN A 210 10.59 -6.14 12.05
CA GLN A 210 9.99 -6.31 10.72
C GLN A 210 10.03 -5.02 9.89
N TRP A 211 10.42 -3.89 10.49
CA TRP A 211 10.42 -2.59 9.83
C TRP A 211 11.84 -2.04 9.67
N ALA A 212 12.18 -1.61 8.46
CA ALA A 212 13.46 -1.00 8.14
C ALA A 212 13.30 0.24 7.25
N TYR A 213 14.44 0.84 6.91
CA TYR A 213 14.51 1.97 6.00
C TYR A 213 15.49 1.68 4.86
N ILE A 214 15.16 2.20 3.68
CA ILE A 214 16.00 2.17 2.49
C ILE A 214 16.41 3.59 2.14
N ASP A 215 17.71 3.82 2.09
CA ASP A 215 18.26 5.10 1.67
C ASP A 215 18.34 5.16 0.14
N ILE A 216 17.81 6.24 -0.43
CA ILE A 216 17.84 6.51 -1.87
C ILE A 216 18.47 7.86 -2.12
N ASP A 217 19.46 7.89 -3.00
CA ASP A 217 20.10 9.13 -3.42
C ASP A 217 19.22 9.83 -4.46
N ILE A 218 18.51 10.87 -4.03
CA ILE A 218 17.62 11.64 -4.93
C ILE A 218 18.41 12.53 -5.90
N SER A 219 19.72 12.75 -5.66
CA SER A 219 20.54 13.62 -6.52
C SER A 219 20.73 13.07 -7.93
N THR A 220 20.84 11.73 -8.06
CA THR A 220 20.91 11.04 -9.36
C THR A 220 19.63 11.27 -10.17
N ARG A 221 18.49 11.32 -9.47
CA ARG A 221 17.16 11.52 -10.04
C ARG A 221 16.86 12.98 -10.37
N LEU A 222 17.47 13.93 -9.67
CA LEU A 222 17.33 15.38 -9.91
C LEU A 222 18.26 15.89 -11.02
N SER A 223 19.50 15.38 -11.08
CA SER A 223 20.49 15.76 -12.09
C SER A 223 21.18 14.51 -12.68
N PRO A 224 20.51 13.81 -13.61
CA PRO A 224 21.08 12.61 -14.23
C PRO A 224 22.23 12.90 -15.20
N ARG A 225 22.32 14.11 -15.75
CA ARG A 225 23.32 14.44 -16.80
C ARG A 225 24.59 15.14 -16.31
N ASN A 226 24.53 15.86 -15.19
CA ASN A 226 25.65 16.69 -14.73
C ASN A 226 26.21 16.17 -13.39
N GLN A 227 27.44 15.65 -13.42
CA GLN A 227 28.12 15.07 -12.27
C GLN A 227 28.47 16.10 -11.19
N LEU A 228 28.85 17.32 -11.58
CA LEU A 228 29.19 18.39 -10.64
C LEU A 228 27.95 18.86 -9.87
N VAL A 229 26.84 19.07 -10.59
CA VAL A 229 25.56 19.43 -9.97
C VAL A 229 25.05 18.30 -9.09
N ARG A 230 25.25 17.04 -9.49
CA ARG A 230 24.89 15.87 -8.66
C ARG A 230 25.70 15.83 -7.37
N TRP A 231 27.02 16.02 -7.43
CA TRP A 231 27.87 16.09 -6.25
C TRP A 231 27.42 17.21 -5.29
N ALA A 232 27.13 18.41 -5.83
CA ALA A 232 26.61 19.51 -5.04
C ALA A 232 25.24 19.20 -4.42
N LEU A 233 24.31 18.65 -5.20
CA LEU A 233 22.98 18.25 -4.72
C LEU A 233 23.04 17.15 -3.67
N ARG A 234 23.97 16.19 -3.80
CA ARG A 234 24.18 15.13 -2.81
C ARG A 234 24.52 15.72 -1.44
N GLY A 235 25.46 16.67 -1.39
CA GLY A 235 25.80 17.38 -0.15
C GLY A 235 24.67 18.29 0.37
N LEU A 236 23.86 18.86 -0.52
CA LEU A 236 22.81 19.82 -0.15
C LEU A 236 21.48 19.16 0.25
N VAL A 237 21.15 17.98 -0.26
CA VAL A 237 19.83 17.34 -0.10
C VAL A 237 19.88 16.14 0.86
N GLY A 238 21.00 15.42 0.88
CA GLY A 238 21.14 14.21 1.70
C GLY A 238 20.43 13.01 1.10
N GLN A 239 20.30 11.94 1.90
CA GLN A 239 19.66 10.70 1.51
C GLN A 239 18.17 10.74 1.84
N MET A 240 17.35 10.12 0.99
CA MET A 240 15.92 9.99 1.20
C MET A 240 15.59 8.56 1.65
N GLN A 241 15.10 8.41 2.88
CA GLN A 241 14.87 7.14 3.55
C GLN A 241 13.41 6.70 3.36
N PHE A 242 13.16 5.58 2.71
CA PHE A 242 11.83 5.00 2.52
C PHE A 242 11.60 3.89 3.53
N GLY A 243 10.44 3.89 4.18
CA GLY A 243 10.04 2.78 5.03
C GLY A 243 9.84 1.49 4.21
N CYS A 244 10.29 0.37 4.74
CA CYS A 244 10.07 -0.95 4.16
C CYS A 244 9.70 -1.99 5.20
N ILE A 245 8.92 -2.97 4.78
CA ILE A 245 8.68 -4.20 5.55
C ILE A 245 9.75 -5.21 5.15
N LEU A 246 10.36 -5.84 6.14
CA LEU A 246 11.26 -6.97 5.98
C LEU A 246 10.44 -8.26 5.94
N LEU A 247 10.56 -8.99 4.83
CA LEU A 247 9.87 -10.27 4.61
C LEU A 247 10.91 -11.40 4.54
N PRO A 248 10.54 -12.65 4.87
CA PRO A 248 11.44 -13.78 4.69
C PRO A 248 11.84 -13.93 3.21
N ASP A 249 13.11 -14.22 2.95
CA ASP A 249 13.62 -14.60 1.61
C ASP A 249 13.61 -16.12 1.47
N GLU A 250 12.40 -16.70 1.55
CA GLU A 250 12.13 -18.13 1.44
C GLU A 250 11.23 -18.34 0.21
N PRO A 251 11.80 -18.40 -1.00
CA PRO A 251 11.02 -18.46 -2.24
C PRO A 251 10.27 -19.77 -2.35
N ASP A 252 8.97 -19.70 -2.69
CA ASP A 252 8.17 -20.86 -3.07
C ASP A 252 8.63 -21.42 -4.43
N TYR A 253 9.02 -20.52 -5.35
CA TYR A 253 9.52 -20.88 -6.68
C TYR A 253 10.70 -20.02 -7.10
N VAL A 254 11.62 -20.63 -7.84
CA VAL A 254 12.88 -20.02 -8.30
C VAL A 254 13.00 -20.20 -9.80
N ALA A 255 13.35 -19.13 -10.51
CA ALA A 255 13.49 -19.16 -11.95
C ALA A 255 14.72 -20.01 -12.36
N GLU A 256 14.62 -20.64 -13.52
CA GLU A 256 15.71 -21.46 -14.05
C GLU A 256 17.01 -20.63 -14.17
N GLY A 257 18.12 -21.17 -13.65
CA GLY A 257 19.42 -20.52 -13.69
C GLY A 257 19.63 -19.39 -12.67
N PHE A 258 18.67 -19.12 -11.79
CA PHE A 258 18.85 -18.13 -10.72
C PHE A 258 19.58 -18.72 -9.51
N ASP A 259 20.73 -18.14 -9.17
CA ASP A 259 21.51 -18.54 -8.00
C ASP A 259 21.04 -17.79 -6.74
N LEU A 260 20.42 -18.51 -5.80
CA LEU A 260 19.98 -17.98 -4.51
C LEU A 260 21.15 -17.54 -3.60
N SER A 261 22.36 -18.05 -3.84
CA SER A 261 23.56 -17.71 -3.08
C SER A 261 24.27 -16.45 -3.59
N MET A 262 23.91 -15.96 -4.79
CA MET A 262 24.47 -14.76 -5.39
C MET A 262 24.44 -13.57 -4.43
N GLU A 263 25.56 -12.84 -4.32
CA GLU A 263 25.61 -11.58 -3.58
C GLU A 263 24.99 -10.47 -4.42
N PHE A 264 23.95 -9.82 -3.90
CA PHE A 264 23.35 -8.65 -4.53
C PHE A 264 24.11 -7.41 -4.09
N GLU A 265 24.90 -6.83 -4.98
CA GLU A 265 25.45 -5.50 -4.74
C GLU A 265 24.30 -4.49 -4.54
N GLU A 266 24.35 -3.72 -3.46
CA GLU A 266 23.44 -2.60 -3.33
C GLU A 266 23.77 -1.59 -4.43
N PRO A 267 22.80 -1.24 -5.30
CA PRO A 267 23.05 -0.26 -6.33
C PRO A 267 23.48 1.07 -5.68
N PRO A 268 24.39 1.84 -6.31
CA PRO A 268 24.89 3.10 -5.76
C PRO A 268 23.80 4.17 -5.58
N GLU A 269 22.62 3.96 -6.18
CA GLU A 269 21.43 4.80 -6.03
C GLU A 269 20.51 4.37 -4.86
N GLY A 270 20.81 3.24 -4.21
CA GLY A 270 19.97 2.56 -3.22
C GLY A 270 18.78 1.83 -3.86
N GLY A 271 18.02 1.08 -3.04
CA GLY A 271 16.74 0.50 -3.47
C GLY A 271 16.70 -0.99 -3.78
N SER A 272 17.77 -1.77 -3.55
CA SER A 272 17.70 -3.22 -3.77
C SER A 272 16.56 -3.85 -2.96
N GLY A 273 15.84 -4.81 -3.55
CA GLY A 273 14.78 -5.54 -2.84
C GLY A 273 15.30 -6.60 -1.88
N THR A 274 16.62 -6.76 -1.72
CA THR A 274 17.23 -7.71 -0.77
C THR A 274 18.00 -6.96 0.30
N TRP A 275 17.90 -7.44 1.53
CA TRP A 275 18.65 -6.96 2.69
C TRP A 275 19.36 -8.12 3.38
N PHE A 276 20.58 -7.88 3.83
CA PHE A 276 21.35 -8.85 4.59
C PHE A 276 21.41 -8.40 6.05
N ASP A 277 20.89 -9.22 6.96
CA ASP A 277 21.02 -8.96 8.38
C ASP A 277 22.38 -9.44 8.88
N ALA A 278 23.30 -8.52 9.13
CA ALA A 278 24.61 -8.85 9.67
C ALA A 278 24.55 -9.55 11.06
N LYS A 279 23.44 -9.41 11.81
CA LYS A 279 23.30 -10.00 13.15
C LYS A 279 22.74 -11.42 13.12
N SER A 280 21.74 -11.69 12.28
CA SER A 280 21.15 -13.03 12.14
C SER A 280 21.80 -13.86 11.03
N GLY A 281 22.58 -13.25 10.15
CA GLY A 281 23.16 -13.88 8.96
C GLY A 281 22.12 -14.26 7.91
N LYS A 282 20.85 -13.85 8.09
CA LYS A 282 19.73 -14.18 7.21
C LYS A 282 19.53 -13.10 6.14
N ARG A 283 19.14 -13.54 4.95
CA ARG A 283 18.66 -12.68 3.86
C ARG A 283 17.17 -12.43 4.07
N LEU A 284 16.75 -11.18 3.87
CA LEU A 284 15.36 -10.75 3.93
C LEU A 284 15.02 -9.94 2.68
N LEU A 285 13.77 -9.98 2.29
CA LEU A 285 13.24 -9.15 1.22
C LEU A 285 12.77 -7.81 1.79
N ARG A 286 12.96 -6.75 1.01
CA ARG A 286 12.49 -5.40 1.33
C ARG A 286 11.26 -5.09 0.48
N LEU A 287 10.09 -5.08 1.10
CA LEU A 287 8.85 -4.60 0.50
C LEU A 287 8.70 -3.11 0.75
N TRP A 288 8.76 -2.29 -0.31
CA TRP A 288 8.71 -0.83 -0.21
C TRP A 288 8.04 -0.18 -1.43
N GLY A 289 7.82 1.13 -1.35
CA GLY A 289 7.33 1.92 -2.48
C GLY A 289 5.89 1.59 -2.87
N LEU A 290 5.65 1.42 -4.19
CA LEU A 290 4.30 1.20 -4.73
C LEU A 290 3.71 -0.14 -4.29
N SER A 291 4.53 -1.21 -4.30
CA SER A 291 4.11 -2.54 -3.88
C SER A 291 3.63 -2.51 -2.42
N LEU A 292 4.45 -1.97 -1.51
CA LEU A 292 4.05 -1.79 -0.11
C LEU A 292 2.77 -0.95 0.02
N GLY A 293 2.68 0.15 -0.72
CA GLY A 293 1.50 1.00 -0.70
C GLY A 293 0.23 0.29 -1.17
N MET A 294 0.31 -0.61 -2.15
CA MET A 294 -0.83 -1.41 -2.62
C MET A 294 -1.17 -2.54 -1.65
N SER A 295 -0.17 -3.18 -1.04
CA SER A 295 -0.38 -4.19 0.02
C SER A 295 -1.12 -3.59 1.21
N LEU A 296 -0.71 -2.39 1.67
CA LEU A 296 -1.37 -1.72 2.80
C LEU A 296 -2.78 -1.25 2.46
N ASP A 297 -3.02 -0.78 1.23
CA ASP A 297 -4.39 -0.42 0.81
C ASP A 297 -5.28 -1.66 0.74
N LEU A 298 -4.77 -2.81 0.27
CA LEU A 298 -5.50 -4.07 0.28
C LEU A 298 -5.85 -4.51 1.71
N VAL A 299 -4.86 -4.55 2.61
CA VAL A 299 -5.04 -4.99 3.99
C VAL A 299 -5.91 -4.01 4.80
N ALA A 300 -5.98 -2.73 4.42
CA ALA A 300 -6.92 -1.78 5.03
C ALA A 300 -8.40 -2.13 4.79
N HIS A 301 -8.70 -3.04 3.85
CA HIS A 301 -10.04 -3.60 3.70
C HIS A 301 -10.33 -4.77 4.66
N CYS A 302 -9.33 -5.31 5.36
CA CYS A 302 -9.54 -6.29 6.42
C CYS A 302 -10.19 -5.64 7.65
N PRO A 303 -11.04 -6.36 8.41
CA PRO A 303 -11.63 -5.86 9.63
C PRO A 303 -10.54 -5.63 10.69
N ASN A 304 -10.58 -4.47 11.35
CA ASN A 304 -9.65 -4.17 12.44
C ASN A 304 -9.78 -5.20 13.56
N GLN A 305 -8.65 -5.79 13.97
CA GLN A 305 -8.56 -6.67 15.16
C GLN A 305 -9.09 -6.04 16.46
N GLU A 306 -9.28 -4.72 16.52
CA GLU A 306 -9.74 -4.03 17.73
C GLU A 306 -11.27 -3.97 17.92
N ASN A 307 -12.08 -4.30 16.90
CA ASN A 307 -13.55 -4.25 17.01
C ASN A 307 -14.18 -5.61 17.33
N ASN A 308 -13.61 -6.35 18.28
CA ASN A 308 -14.35 -7.42 18.96
C ASN A 308 -15.23 -6.83 20.08
N SER A 309 -16.12 -5.91 19.72
CA SER A 309 -17.25 -5.55 20.59
C SER A 309 -18.33 -6.64 20.47
N ARG A 310 -18.19 -7.67 21.30
CA ARG A 310 -19.23 -8.61 21.77
C ARG A 310 -20.41 -8.82 20.81
N LEU A 311 -20.34 -9.89 20.02
CA LEU A 311 -21.54 -10.55 19.48
C LEU A 311 -22.36 -11.11 20.66
N VAL A 312 -23.55 -10.56 20.88
CA VAL A 312 -24.58 -11.14 21.74
C VAL A 312 -25.15 -12.37 21.02
N THR A 313 -24.97 -13.55 21.61
CA THR A 313 -25.57 -14.81 21.15
C THR A 313 -27.02 -14.93 21.66
N PRO A 314 -27.97 -15.47 20.88
CA PRO A 314 -29.36 -15.60 21.29
C PRO A 314 -29.57 -16.80 22.21
N GLY A 315 -30.16 -16.58 23.40
CA GLY A 315 -30.77 -17.66 24.19
C GLY A 315 -30.59 -17.62 25.72
N SER A 316 -31.28 -16.72 26.43
CA SER A 316 -32.06 -17.04 27.65
C SER A 316 -32.66 -15.80 28.31
N PRO A 317 -33.77 -15.94 29.05
CA PRO A 317 -34.72 -14.86 29.29
C PRO A 317 -34.49 -14.18 30.65
N THR A 318 -34.46 -12.84 30.67
CA THR A 318 -34.81 -12.06 31.87
C THR A 318 -35.34 -10.68 31.49
N THR A 319 -36.66 -10.64 31.32
CA THR A 319 -37.61 -9.59 31.72
C THR A 319 -37.11 -8.15 32.01
N SER A 320 -37.61 -7.22 31.17
CA SER A 320 -38.24 -5.92 31.51
C SER A 320 -37.29 -4.76 31.91
N ARG A 321 -37.40 -3.51 31.44
CA ARG A 321 -38.47 -2.70 30.84
C ARG A 321 -37.88 -1.58 29.96
N PHE A 322 -38.55 -1.32 28.84
CA PHE A 322 -38.82 -0.03 28.17
C PHE A 322 -38.10 1.25 28.63
N ARG A 323 -37.40 1.92 27.69
CA ARG A 323 -37.90 3.17 27.05
C ARG A 323 -36.90 3.68 25.99
N SER A 324 -37.44 3.94 24.80
CA SER A 324 -36.86 4.73 23.73
C SER A 324 -36.81 6.21 24.11
N ASP A 325 -35.77 6.93 23.66
CA ASP A 325 -35.93 8.09 22.79
C ASP A 325 -34.58 8.75 22.46
N SER A 326 -34.60 9.55 21.41
CA SER A 326 -33.55 9.82 20.44
C SER A 326 -33.00 11.25 20.50
N SER A 327 -31.93 11.47 19.73
CA SER A 327 -31.63 12.69 18.93
C SER A 327 -30.79 13.85 19.53
N GLY A 328 -29.94 14.42 18.66
CA GLY A 328 -29.23 15.70 18.83
C GLY A 328 -27.79 15.70 18.28
N SER A 329 -27.57 15.66 16.96
CA SER A 329 -27.36 16.81 16.05
C SER A 329 -25.98 17.51 16.17
N SER A 330 -25.08 17.25 15.21
CA SER A 330 -23.86 18.04 14.95
C SER A 330 -24.07 18.95 13.73
N PRO A 331 -23.64 20.22 13.75
CA PRO A 331 -23.86 21.13 12.64
C PRO A 331 -22.88 20.84 11.49
N THR A 332 -23.44 20.68 10.30
CA THR A 332 -22.77 20.69 9.00
C THR A 332 -22.04 22.02 8.81
N ARG A 333 -20.71 22.01 9.00
CA ARG A 333 -19.84 23.05 8.45
C ARG A 333 -19.55 22.67 7.00
N SER A 334 -20.28 23.28 6.08
CA SER A 334 -19.99 23.25 4.65
C SER A 334 -18.60 23.87 4.39
N THR A 335 -17.56 23.05 4.33
CA THR A 335 -16.32 23.43 3.65
C THR A 335 -16.55 23.23 2.16
N ILE A 336 -17.04 24.31 1.53
CA ILE A 336 -16.73 24.65 0.15
C ILE A 336 -15.21 24.45 -0.05
N PHE A 337 -14.80 23.92 -1.21
CA PHE A 337 -13.44 23.47 -1.59
C PHE A 337 -13.14 21.97 -1.41
N GLY A 338 -13.92 21.13 -2.09
CA GLY A 338 -13.40 19.85 -2.59
C GLY A 338 -12.41 20.11 -3.74
N PRO A 339 -11.38 19.25 -3.94
CA PRO A 339 -10.56 19.32 -5.15
C PRO A 339 -11.46 19.09 -6.37
N ARG A 340 -11.51 20.07 -7.26
CA ARG A 340 -12.19 19.98 -8.56
C ARG A 340 -11.38 19.09 -9.48
N THR A 341 -11.78 17.83 -9.60
CA THR A 341 -11.59 17.02 -10.81
C THR A 341 -12.92 16.35 -11.08
N PRO A 342 -13.54 16.54 -12.27
CA PRO A 342 -14.82 15.93 -12.57
C PRO A 342 -14.73 14.39 -12.56
N VAL A 343 -15.84 13.82 -12.12
CA VAL A 343 -16.09 12.44 -11.73
C VAL A 343 -16.65 11.64 -12.91
N THR A 344 -16.44 10.32 -12.86
CA THR A 344 -17.15 9.23 -13.54
C THR A 344 -17.26 9.26 -15.06
N VAL A 345 -16.53 8.33 -15.69
CA VAL A 345 -17.03 7.65 -16.88
C VAL A 345 -17.09 6.17 -16.52
N ASN A 346 -18.30 5.63 -16.41
CA ASN A 346 -18.48 4.18 -16.39
C ASN A 346 -18.12 3.68 -17.78
N SER A 347 -17.06 2.87 -17.89
CA SER A 347 -16.82 2.10 -19.10
C SER A 347 -17.97 1.11 -19.25
N THR A 348 -18.67 1.15 -20.39
CA THR A 348 -19.80 0.28 -20.72
C THR A 348 -19.43 -1.20 -20.82
N PHE A 349 -18.15 -1.55 -20.72
CA PHE A 349 -17.67 -2.94 -20.72
C PHE A 349 -17.55 -3.54 -19.31
N ASP A 350 -17.42 -2.72 -18.25
CA ASP A 350 -17.31 -3.18 -16.85
C ASP A 350 -18.66 -3.70 -16.29
N GLN A 351 -19.78 -3.43 -16.97
CA GLN A 351 -21.13 -3.79 -16.51
C GLN A 351 -21.50 -5.25 -16.74
N GLN A 352 -20.79 -5.96 -17.62
CA GLN A 352 -21.13 -7.33 -17.99
C GLN A 352 -20.78 -8.36 -16.88
N TRP A 353 -19.95 -7.96 -15.91
CA TRP A 353 -19.50 -8.82 -14.80
C TRP A 353 -20.24 -8.57 -13.47
N PHE A 354 -21.08 -7.52 -13.36
CA PHE A 354 -21.68 -7.08 -12.08
C PHE A 354 -23.19 -6.83 -12.15
N ALA A 355 -23.98 -7.74 -12.74
CA ALA A 355 -25.44 -7.63 -12.71
C ALA A 355 -26.08 -8.51 -11.62
N SER A 356 -26.80 -7.89 -10.67
CA SER A 356 -28.00 -8.47 -10.03
C SER A 356 -28.91 -7.38 -9.44
N ASP A 357 -30.03 -7.19 -10.11
CA ASP A 357 -31.42 -6.91 -9.69
C ASP A 357 -31.77 -6.01 -8.49
N SER A 358 -32.52 -4.92 -8.75
CA SER A 358 -33.94 -4.74 -8.39
C SER A 358 -34.36 -3.25 -8.34
N GLY A 359 -35.57 -2.96 -8.82
CA GLY A 359 -36.04 -1.62 -9.19
C GLY A 359 -36.99 -0.88 -8.23
N THR A 360 -37.02 0.45 -8.44
CA THR A 360 -38.16 1.42 -8.42
C THR A 360 -38.89 1.80 -7.10
N PRO A 361 -39.53 3.01 -7.02
CA PRO A 361 -39.28 3.96 -5.92
C PRO A 361 -40.54 4.69 -5.34
N GLY A 362 -40.34 5.57 -4.34
CA GLY A 362 -41.30 6.60 -3.89
C GLY A 362 -41.33 6.72 -2.35
N ALA A 363 -41.54 7.85 -1.68
CA ALA A 363 -41.88 9.22 -2.05
C ALA A 363 -41.53 10.17 -0.87
N ARG A 364 -41.43 11.47 -1.14
CA ARG A 364 -41.12 12.58 -0.23
C ARG A 364 -42.36 13.05 0.57
N THR A 365 -42.16 13.82 1.66
CA THR A 365 -42.57 15.27 1.79
C THR A 365 -42.98 15.69 3.23
N THR A 366 -42.20 16.65 3.80
CA THR A 366 -42.48 17.82 4.70
C THR A 366 -43.24 17.62 6.04
N THR A 367 -43.06 18.41 7.13
CA THR A 367 -43.10 19.89 7.26
C THR A 367 -42.79 20.33 8.72
N ALA A 368 -42.16 21.51 8.91
CA ALA A 368 -42.35 22.58 9.95
C ALA A 368 -42.32 22.25 11.48
N MET A 369 -41.94 23.11 12.45
CA MET A 369 -41.44 24.50 12.61
C MET A 369 -41.17 24.73 14.13
N ALA A 370 -40.28 25.68 14.49
CA ALA A 370 -40.28 26.56 15.69
C ALA A 370 -40.11 25.94 17.12
N ASP A 371 -39.51 26.55 18.15
CA ASP A 371 -38.61 27.70 18.37
C ASP A 371 -38.15 27.64 19.87
N SER A 372 -37.27 28.57 20.28
CA SER A 372 -36.99 29.03 21.66
C SER A 372 -35.74 28.52 22.43
N LEU A 373 -34.67 29.32 22.30
CA LEU A 373 -33.94 30.06 23.35
C LEU A 373 -33.80 29.47 24.78
N LEU A 374 -32.55 29.22 25.21
CA LEU A 374 -31.82 29.96 26.28
C LEU A 374 -30.51 29.24 26.70
N LYS A 375 -29.40 29.98 26.72
CA LYS A 375 -28.06 29.67 27.29
C LYS A 375 -27.96 30.29 28.71
N PRO A 376 -26.82 30.23 29.45
CA PRO A 376 -25.77 29.22 29.66
C PRO A 376 -25.39 29.05 31.18
N LYS A 377 -24.44 28.18 31.55
CA LYS A 377 -23.29 28.50 32.46
C LYS A 377 -22.33 27.32 32.78
N ARG A 378 -21.04 27.61 32.51
CA ARG A 378 -19.76 27.32 33.23
C ARG A 378 -19.31 25.89 33.61
N LYS A 379 -18.05 25.62 33.22
CA LYS A 379 -17.14 24.47 33.47
C LYS A 379 -16.57 24.45 34.89
N PRO A 380 -15.88 23.35 35.26
CA PRO A 380 -14.46 23.48 35.61
C PRO A 380 -13.55 22.47 34.89
N SER A 381 -12.26 22.83 34.86
CA SER A 381 -11.13 22.22 34.15
C SER A 381 -10.38 21.17 34.98
N VAL A 382 -9.87 20.11 34.34
CA VAL A 382 -8.86 19.21 34.91
C VAL A 382 -7.72 19.04 33.90
N GLN A 383 -6.50 19.29 34.35
CA GLN A 383 -5.24 19.14 33.62
C GLN A 383 -4.84 17.66 33.56
N ILE A 384 -4.47 17.18 32.37
CA ILE A 384 -3.93 15.82 32.17
C ILE A 384 -2.43 15.93 31.93
N ILE A 385 -1.66 15.34 32.83
CA ILE A 385 -0.21 15.14 32.74
C ILE A 385 0.07 14.10 31.64
N GLU A 386 1.02 14.43 30.76
CA GLU A 386 1.48 13.59 29.65
C GLU A 386 1.99 12.22 30.12
N LYS A 387 1.27 11.15 29.76
CA LYS A 387 1.85 9.80 29.67
C LYS A 387 2.38 9.60 28.25
N ARG A 388 3.71 9.54 28.13
CA ARG A 388 4.43 8.93 27.00
C ARG A 388 3.72 7.64 26.57
N ARG A 389 3.22 7.61 25.33
CA ARG A 389 2.71 6.38 24.69
C ARG A 389 3.88 5.41 24.51
N ARG A 390 3.79 4.24 25.15
CA ARG A 390 4.69 3.10 24.92
C ARG A 390 4.22 2.36 23.67
N GLY A 391 5.16 1.94 22.83
CA GLY A 391 5.03 0.76 21.96
C GLY A 391 4.04 0.83 20.79
N VAL A 392 3.86 1.98 20.13
CA VAL A 392 3.19 1.99 18.82
C VAL A 392 4.26 1.74 17.77
N GLY A 393 4.16 0.62 17.04
CA GLY A 393 4.96 0.40 15.83
C GLY A 393 4.79 1.57 14.84
N PRO A 394 5.59 1.63 13.76
CA PRO A 394 5.42 2.67 12.77
C PRO A 394 4.00 2.63 12.21
N GLY A 395 3.18 3.64 12.52
CA GLY A 395 1.85 3.78 11.92
C GLY A 395 1.95 3.99 10.42
N VAL A 396 0.82 4.12 9.74
CA VAL A 396 0.75 4.30 8.27
C VAL A 396 1.60 5.49 7.76
N THR A 397 1.89 6.46 8.64
CA THR A 397 2.87 7.54 8.44
C THR A 397 4.29 7.10 8.10
N ALA A 398 4.67 5.87 8.42
CA ALA A 398 6.03 5.37 8.24
C ALA A 398 6.35 5.01 6.78
N VAL A 399 5.32 4.77 5.97
CA VAL A 399 5.44 4.55 4.52
C VAL A 399 5.97 5.81 3.82
N PHE A 400 5.78 7.00 4.41
CA PHE A 400 6.29 8.23 3.84
C PHE A 400 7.78 8.39 4.11
N PRO A 401 8.55 8.75 3.07
CA PRO A 401 9.98 8.85 3.19
C PRO A 401 10.40 10.04 4.06
N ARG A 402 11.59 9.92 4.68
CA ARG A 402 12.23 10.97 5.47
C ARG A 402 13.55 11.37 4.81
N PHE A 403 14.12 12.49 5.20
CA PHE A 403 15.45 12.89 4.75
C PHE A 403 16.46 12.67 5.88
N SER A 404 17.71 12.34 5.54
CA SER A 404 18.79 12.22 6.53
C SER A 404 19.07 13.54 7.25
N TYR A 405 18.77 14.67 6.60
CA TYR A 405 18.99 15.99 7.17
C TYR A 405 17.79 16.52 7.98
N PRO A 406 18.01 16.95 9.23
CA PRO A 406 16.92 17.36 10.12
C PRO A 406 16.26 18.69 9.71
N ASP A 407 16.98 19.61 9.10
CA ASP A 407 16.45 20.87 8.55
C ASP A 407 15.50 20.63 7.36
N VAL A 408 15.83 19.68 6.47
CA VAL A 408 14.93 19.27 5.38
C VAL A 408 13.64 18.69 5.96
N ASN A 409 13.74 17.80 6.96
CA ASN A 409 12.57 17.27 7.66
C ASN A 409 11.75 18.36 8.35
N PHE A 410 12.41 19.36 8.94
CA PHE A 410 11.75 20.53 9.53
C PHE A 410 10.95 21.30 8.48
N TRP A 411 11.53 21.59 7.31
CA TRP A 411 10.82 22.30 6.24
C TRP A 411 9.69 21.46 5.62
N ILE A 412 9.86 20.14 5.49
CA ILE A 412 8.76 19.22 5.13
C ILE A 412 7.66 19.32 6.16
N TRP A 413 8.00 19.39 7.44
CA TRP A 413 7.02 19.61 8.49
C TRP A 413 6.33 20.98 8.37
N VAL A 414 7.05 22.06 8.04
CA VAL A 414 6.43 23.38 7.85
C VAL A 414 5.43 23.38 6.68
N PHE A 415 5.84 22.88 5.51
CA PHE A 415 5.00 22.88 4.30
C PHE A 415 3.97 21.74 4.29
N GLY A 416 4.18 20.69 5.07
CA GLY A 416 3.37 19.47 5.11
C GLY A 416 2.08 19.57 5.93
N ARG A 417 1.53 20.76 6.21
CA ARG A 417 0.25 20.89 6.96
C ARG A 417 -0.90 20.14 6.28
N ARG A 418 -0.99 20.22 4.95
CA ARG A 418 -2.02 19.53 4.16
C ARG A 418 -1.80 18.02 4.17
N TYR A 419 -0.57 17.58 3.92
CA TYR A 419 -0.14 16.18 4.05
C TYR A 419 -0.52 15.59 5.41
N ARG A 420 -0.14 16.24 6.52
CA ARG A 420 -0.48 15.76 7.87
C ARG A 420 -1.97 15.68 8.13
N ARG A 421 -2.79 16.53 7.50
CA ARG A 421 -4.25 16.44 7.60
C ARG A 421 -4.76 15.20 6.88
N VAL A 422 -4.29 14.94 5.65
CA VAL A 422 -4.67 13.75 4.88
C VAL A 422 -4.24 12.48 5.62
N VAL A 423 -3.02 12.43 6.16
CA VAL A 423 -2.55 11.26 6.89
C VAL A 423 -3.28 11.05 8.21
N ARG A 424 -3.63 12.12 8.94
CA ARG A 424 -4.47 11.96 10.14
C ARG A 424 -5.85 11.43 9.79
N SER A 425 -6.45 11.90 8.70
CA SER A 425 -7.73 11.37 8.25
C SER A 425 -7.62 9.92 7.74
N TRP A 426 -6.46 9.51 7.21
CA TRP A 426 -6.16 8.11 6.90
C TRP A 426 -5.97 7.27 8.18
N GLU A 427 -5.22 7.76 9.16
CA GLU A 427 -5.08 7.08 10.45
C GLU A 427 -6.44 6.97 11.17
N GLU A 428 -7.29 8.00 11.08
CA GLU A 428 -8.65 8.01 11.59
C GLU A 428 -9.59 7.08 10.80
N SER A 429 -9.39 6.89 9.49
CA SER A 429 -10.16 5.89 8.75
C SER A 429 -9.73 4.46 9.10
N VAL A 430 -8.44 4.27 9.40
CA VAL A 430 -7.89 2.97 9.79
C VAL A 430 -8.18 2.65 11.25
N HIS A 431 -8.24 3.60 12.17
CA HIS A 431 -8.44 3.33 13.62
C HIS A 431 -9.79 3.83 14.17
N GLY A 432 -10.57 4.56 13.37
CA GLY A 432 -11.83 5.16 13.79
C GLY A 432 -13.06 4.30 13.45
N PRO A 433 -14.27 4.77 13.83
CA PRO A 433 -15.51 4.09 13.46
C PRO A 433 -15.64 4.06 11.95
N ASP A 434 -15.93 2.88 11.42
CA ASP A 434 -16.01 2.61 10.00
C ASP A 434 -17.06 3.49 9.31
N ARG A 435 -16.58 4.43 8.49
CA ARG A 435 -17.42 5.31 7.69
C ARG A 435 -17.32 4.90 6.23
N ALA A 436 -18.46 4.62 5.61
CA ALA A 436 -18.54 4.31 4.19
C ALA A 436 -17.93 5.39 3.26
N ALA A 437 -17.82 6.64 3.73
CA ALA A 437 -17.14 7.72 3.00
C ALA A 437 -15.60 7.61 3.03
N ASP A 438 -15.04 7.08 4.12
CA ASP A 438 -13.58 6.99 4.29
C ASP A 438 -12.99 5.83 3.48
N ARG A 439 -13.77 4.75 3.26
CA ARG A 439 -13.44 3.65 2.33
C ARG A 439 -13.32 4.09 0.87
N ARG A 440 -13.97 5.19 0.48
CA ARG A 440 -13.99 5.71 -0.91
C ARG A 440 -12.84 6.68 -1.22
N THR A 441 -11.93 6.89 -0.27
CA THR A 441 -10.88 7.90 -0.39
C THR A 441 -9.53 7.24 -0.66
N ASN A 442 -8.89 7.57 -1.78
CA ASN A 442 -7.51 7.18 -2.08
C ASN A 442 -6.53 7.88 -1.12
N TRP A 443 -6.42 7.36 0.09
CA TRP A 443 -5.60 7.95 1.14
C TRP A 443 -4.11 7.92 0.78
N SER A 444 -3.62 6.80 0.27
CA SER A 444 -2.20 6.61 -0.06
C SER A 444 -1.75 7.55 -1.20
N GLY A 445 -2.51 7.65 -2.29
CA GLY A 445 -2.22 8.55 -3.42
C GLY A 445 -2.41 10.03 -3.09
N ALA A 446 -3.46 10.39 -2.34
CA ALA A 446 -3.66 11.78 -1.90
C ALA A 446 -2.57 12.22 -0.89
N ALA A 447 -2.17 11.33 0.01
CA ALA A 447 -1.10 11.61 0.95
C ALA A 447 0.27 11.69 0.25
N LEU A 448 0.56 10.79 -0.69
CA LEU A 448 1.84 10.77 -1.41
C LEU A 448 2.01 12.01 -2.31
N SER A 449 0.96 12.41 -3.02
CA SER A 449 0.99 13.62 -3.87
C SER A 449 1.19 14.89 -3.03
N THR A 450 0.44 15.04 -1.94
CA THR A 450 0.58 16.20 -1.03
C THR A 450 1.92 16.18 -0.28
N PHE A 451 2.46 15.00 0.01
CA PHE A 451 3.79 14.82 0.59
C PHE A 451 4.89 15.28 -0.36
N TYR A 452 4.93 14.79 -1.60
CA TYR A 452 5.97 15.20 -2.56
C TYR A 452 5.90 16.68 -2.93
N GLN A 453 4.70 17.27 -2.92
CA GLN A 453 4.55 18.72 -3.06
C GLN A 453 5.26 19.47 -1.91
N ALA A 454 5.08 19.01 -0.67
CA ALA A 454 5.75 19.60 0.49
C ALA A 454 7.28 19.39 0.44
N VAL A 455 7.73 18.20 0.04
CA VAL A 455 9.16 17.91 -0.16
C VAL A 455 9.79 18.86 -1.16
N ARG A 456 9.14 19.09 -2.31
CA ARG A 456 9.68 20.01 -3.32
C ARG A 456 9.91 21.41 -2.76
N HIS A 457 8.94 21.96 -2.02
CA HIS A 457 9.09 23.28 -1.40
C HIS A 457 10.19 23.27 -0.33
N ALA A 458 10.25 22.21 0.49
CA ALA A 458 11.26 22.06 1.52
C ALA A 458 12.69 22.00 0.94
N LEU A 459 12.89 21.24 -0.13
CA LEU A 459 14.18 21.13 -0.80
C LEU A 459 14.63 22.44 -1.41
N VAL A 460 13.73 23.19 -2.05
CA VAL A 460 14.05 24.52 -2.61
C VAL A 460 14.55 25.45 -1.50
N VAL A 461 13.84 25.50 -0.37
CA VAL A 461 14.23 26.36 0.76
C VAL A 461 15.56 25.91 1.37
N ALA A 462 15.74 24.62 1.62
CA ALA A 462 16.98 24.07 2.19
C ALA A 462 18.18 24.34 1.28
N ILE A 463 18.05 24.12 -0.03
CA ILE A 463 19.10 24.38 -1.03
C ILE A 463 19.47 25.88 -1.05
N ILE A 464 18.48 26.78 -1.06
CA ILE A 464 18.74 28.23 -1.07
C ILE A 464 19.46 28.67 0.20
N ILE A 465 18.98 28.26 1.38
CA ILE A 465 19.58 28.64 2.67
C ILE A 465 21.02 28.16 2.76
N ARG A 466 21.26 26.88 2.41
CA ARG A 466 22.61 26.29 2.43
C ARG A 466 23.52 26.91 1.36
N GLY A 467 22.99 27.22 0.18
CA GLY A 467 23.73 27.90 -0.88
C GLY A 467 24.19 29.30 -0.47
N LEU A 468 23.31 30.09 0.16
CA LEU A 468 23.65 31.40 0.71
C LEU A 468 24.67 31.31 1.84
N ALA A 469 24.53 30.32 2.74
CA ALA A 469 25.49 30.09 3.82
C ALA A 469 26.88 29.70 3.27
N ALA A 470 26.93 28.85 2.24
CA ALA A 470 28.18 28.47 1.58
C ALA A 470 28.85 29.67 0.89
N LEU A 471 28.08 30.47 0.16
CA LEU A 471 28.58 31.70 -0.48
C LEU A 471 29.10 32.70 0.55
N GLY A 472 28.37 32.90 1.65
CA GLY A 472 28.80 33.76 2.76
C GLY A 472 30.08 33.25 3.43
N GLY A 473 30.21 31.93 3.62
CA GLY A 473 31.41 31.30 4.16
C GLY A 473 32.63 31.47 3.26
N ILE A 474 32.46 31.28 1.95
CA ILE A 474 33.53 31.50 0.96
C ILE A 474 33.93 32.98 0.96
N ALA A 475 32.98 33.91 0.89
CA ALA A 475 33.26 35.34 0.92
C ALA A 475 33.98 35.78 2.21
N GLY A 476 33.56 35.24 3.36
CA GLY A 476 34.21 35.48 4.65
C GLY A 476 35.63 34.92 4.72
N LEU A 477 35.86 33.72 4.21
CA LEU A 477 37.19 33.11 4.13
C LEU A 477 38.11 33.88 3.18
N THR A 478 37.62 34.25 1.99
CA THR A 478 38.37 35.07 1.03
C THR A 478 38.72 36.43 1.63
N TYR A 479 37.78 37.09 2.31
CA TYR A 479 38.04 38.34 3.02
C TYR A 479 39.09 38.17 4.12
N TRP A 480 39.02 37.08 4.89
CA TRP A 480 39.98 36.78 5.95
C TRP A 480 41.38 36.53 5.39
N ILE A 481 41.51 35.72 4.33
CA ILE A 481 42.80 35.45 3.65
C ILE A 481 43.38 36.74 3.06
N LEU A 482 42.57 37.54 2.36
CA LEU A 482 43.04 38.82 1.81
C LEU A 482 43.51 39.77 2.91
N ARG A 483 42.82 39.76 4.06
CA ARG A 483 43.21 40.59 5.21
C ARG A 483 44.50 40.09 5.87
N THR A 484 44.69 38.78 6.04
CA THR A 484 45.91 38.22 6.66
C THR A 484 47.13 38.37 5.76
N VAL A 485 46.99 38.17 4.44
CA VAL A 485 48.06 38.40 3.47
C VAL A 485 48.46 39.87 3.42
N LYS A 486 47.50 40.81 3.51
CA LYS A 486 47.79 42.25 3.54
C LYS A 486 48.53 42.69 4.81
N VAL A 487 48.26 42.04 5.95
CA VAL A 487 48.94 42.33 7.23
C VAL A 487 50.32 41.67 7.31
N GLY A 488 50.55 40.53 6.62
CA GLY A 488 51.86 39.88 6.55
C GLY A 488 52.85 40.48 5.55
N GLY A 489 52.42 41.41 4.71
CA GLY A 489 53.26 42.11 3.72
C GLY A 489 53.84 43.45 4.17
N GLU A 490 53.58 43.89 5.41
CA GLU A 490 54.11 45.12 6.00
C GLU A 490 55.19 44.87 7.09
N LEU A 491 55.92 43.76 7.00
CA LEU A 491 57.09 43.45 7.86
C LEU A 491 58.41 43.51 7.07
#